data_AF-A0A9P7FU30-F1
#
_entry.id   AF-A0A9P7FU30-F1
#
_cell.length_a   1.000
_cell.length_b   1.000
_cell.length_c   1.000
_cell.angle_alpha   90.00
_cell.angle_beta   90.00
_cell.angle_gamma   90.00
#
_symmetry.space_group_name_H-M   'P 1'
#
loop_
_entity.id
_entity.type
_entity.pdbx_description
1 polymer ?
#
loop_
_entity_poly.entity_id
_entity_poly.type
_entity_poly.pdbx_seq_one_letter_code
_entity_poly.pdbx_strand_id
1 'polypeptide(L)'
;MVNASFGEARGDLLAVWARDRMDLGRHEYHKDVQTVKNLEKIWADRYYSHSVATTLLLDDSPAKAILQPYNHIVVGDYTQESRAHDLRVHAPDTPETTPTPFPRGCDDTLLAVVGILDTIKSQTNVARWIRFGGLQLRESDQHGLQQEPWFQRSEVREHWRVKGVRVLAELGIRVAADVIP
;
A
#
# COMPACT_ATOMS: atom_id res chain seq x y z
N MET A 1 -14.00 -4.57 8.57
CA MET A 1 -12.89 -4.13 7.69
C MET A 1 -12.84 -4.98 6.42
N VAL A 2 -12.39 -6.23 6.43
CA VAL A 2 -12.17 -7.01 5.18
C VAL A 2 -13.36 -7.02 4.21
N ASN A 3 -14.59 -7.29 4.68
CA ASN A 3 -15.76 -7.28 3.79
C ASN A 3 -16.05 -5.89 3.21
N ALA A 4 -15.90 -4.84 4.03
CA ALA A 4 -16.13 -3.47 3.61
C ALA A 4 -15.06 -3.01 2.60
N SER A 5 -13.82 -3.46 2.73
CA SER A 5 -12.69 -3.06 1.88
C SER A 5 -12.62 -3.83 0.57
N PHE A 6 -12.95 -5.13 0.55
CA PHE A 6 -12.73 -5.98 -0.62
C PHE A 6 -14.01 -6.39 -1.35
N GLY A 7 -15.19 -6.28 -0.72
CA GLY A 7 -16.46 -6.59 -1.38
C GLY A 7 -16.46 -7.93 -2.11
N GLU A 8 -16.78 -7.89 -3.41
CA GLU A 8 -16.78 -9.07 -4.30
C GLU A 8 -15.38 -9.68 -4.48
N ALA A 9 -14.31 -8.87 -4.45
CA ALA A 9 -12.92 -9.31 -4.58
C ALA A 9 -12.40 -10.03 -3.31
N ARG A 10 -13.20 -10.17 -2.25
CA ARG A 10 -12.84 -10.98 -1.09
C ARG A 10 -12.49 -12.41 -1.48
N GLY A 11 -13.16 -12.97 -2.49
CA GLY A 11 -12.93 -14.33 -2.98
C GLY A 11 -11.52 -14.55 -3.52
N ASP A 12 -10.84 -13.48 -3.93
CA ASP A 12 -9.48 -13.52 -4.48
C ASP A 12 -8.39 -13.51 -3.39
N LEU A 13 -8.77 -13.26 -2.13
CA LEU A 13 -7.84 -13.29 -1.02
C LEU A 13 -7.46 -14.74 -0.69
N LEU A 14 -6.17 -15.06 -0.85
CA LEU A 14 -5.63 -16.38 -0.49
C LEU A 14 -5.65 -16.66 1.02
N ALA A 15 -5.65 -15.61 1.85
CA ALA A 15 -5.64 -15.71 3.31
C ALA A 15 -6.10 -14.41 3.96
N VAL A 16 -6.62 -14.52 5.19
CA VAL A 16 -6.83 -13.37 6.09
C VAL A 16 -6.10 -13.65 7.40
N TRP A 17 -5.05 -12.88 7.68
CA TRP A 17 -4.26 -12.98 8.90
C TRP A 17 -4.66 -11.86 9.85
N ALA A 18 -5.19 -12.20 11.02
CA ALA A 18 -5.56 -11.24 12.05
C ALA A 18 -4.65 -11.35 13.29
N ARG A 19 -5.01 -10.63 14.36
CA ARG A 19 -4.22 -10.52 15.60
C ARG A 19 -3.92 -11.88 16.25
N ASP A 20 -4.77 -12.87 16.01
CA ASP A 20 -4.59 -14.27 16.45
C ASP A 20 -3.37 -14.98 15.83
N ARG A 21 -2.84 -14.47 14.70
CA ARG A 21 -1.68 -15.05 13.99
C ARG A 21 -0.36 -14.32 14.28
N MET A 22 -0.36 -13.39 15.22
CA MET A 22 0.76 -12.49 15.52
C MET A 22 1.58 -12.92 16.75
N ASP A 23 1.54 -14.21 17.13
CA ASP A 23 2.21 -14.82 18.31
C ASP A 23 1.96 -14.09 19.64
N LEU A 24 0.81 -13.43 19.78
CA LEU A 24 0.45 -12.75 21.02
C LEU A 24 0.07 -13.76 22.09
N GLY A 25 0.63 -13.58 23.30
CA GLY A 25 0.14 -14.30 24.48
C GLY A 25 -1.31 -13.93 24.79
N ARG A 26 -2.03 -14.81 25.50
CA ARG A 26 -3.45 -14.59 25.89
C ARG A 26 -3.65 -13.27 26.65
N HIS A 27 -2.65 -12.82 27.41
CA HIS A 27 -2.68 -11.57 28.17
C HIS A 27 -2.41 -10.30 27.33
N GLU A 28 -1.77 -10.45 26.17
CA GLU A 28 -1.40 -9.34 25.26
C GLU A 28 -2.41 -9.17 24.13
N TYR A 29 -3.21 -10.21 23.88
CA TYR A 29 -4.26 -10.21 22.86
C TYR A 29 -5.22 -9.03 22.99
N HIS A 30 -5.62 -8.67 24.22
CA HIS A 30 -6.54 -7.56 24.52
C HIS A 30 -5.86 -6.23 24.85
N LYS A 31 -4.53 -6.16 24.81
CA LYS A 31 -3.78 -4.93 25.05
C LYS A 31 -3.34 -4.33 23.73
N ASP A 32 -3.25 -3.02 23.65
CA ASP A 32 -2.71 -2.33 22.46
C ASP A 32 -1.18 -2.41 22.44
N VAL A 33 -0.67 -3.63 22.29
CA VAL A 33 0.75 -3.93 22.13
C VAL A 33 1.08 -3.87 20.65
N GLN A 34 2.15 -3.14 20.33
CA GLN A 34 2.69 -3.08 18.98
C GLN A 34 3.13 -4.49 18.54
N THR A 35 2.57 -4.94 17.42
CA THR A 35 2.88 -6.26 16.87
C THR A 35 3.96 -6.14 15.80
N VAL A 36 4.80 -7.17 15.71
CA VAL A 36 5.76 -7.32 14.61
C VAL A 36 5.20 -8.33 13.61
N LYS A 37 5.19 -7.96 12.33
CA LYS A 37 4.74 -8.79 11.21
C LYS A 37 5.91 -9.62 10.70
N ASN A 38 6.08 -10.82 11.25
CA ASN A 38 7.10 -11.76 10.76
C ASN A 38 6.63 -12.49 9.49
N LEU A 39 7.17 -12.13 8.33
CA LEU A 39 6.84 -12.75 7.05
C LEU A 39 7.33 -14.20 6.92
N GLU A 40 8.30 -14.64 7.73
CA GLU A 40 8.74 -16.04 7.72
C GLU A 40 7.61 -17.02 8.03
N LYS A 41 6.60 -16.59 8.80
CA LYS A 41 5.41 -17.40 9.05
C LYS A 41 4.60 -17.68 7.78
N ILE A 42 4.53 -16.71 6.87
CA ILE A 42 3.88 -16.87 5.57
C ILE A 42 4.73 -17.80 4.69
N TRP A 43 6.06 -17.64 4.71
CA TRP A 43 6.97 -18.42 3.87
C TRP A 43 7.15 -19.86 4.35
N ALA A 44 6.96 -20.12 5.64
CA ALA A 44 6.96 -21.46 6.20
C ALA A 44 5.68 -22.25 5.85
N ASP A 45 4.61 -21.55 5.48
CA ASP A 45 3.36 -22.17 5.06
C ASP A 45 3.50 -22.75 3.65
N ARG A 46 3.34 -24.07 3.54
CA ARG A 46 3.49 -24.83 2.28
C ARG A 46 2.41 -24.52 1.26
N TYR A 47 1.30 -23.89 1.65
CA TYR A 47 0.26 -23.48 0.71
C TYR A 47 0.70 -22.28 -0.16
N TYR A 48 1.70 -21.51 0.28
CA TYR A 48 2.20 -20.35 -0.45
C TYR A 48 3.62 -20.59 -0.96
N SER A 49 3.82 -20.55 -2.27
CA SER A 49 5.16 -20.62 -2.87
C SER A 49 5.79 -19.22 -2.95
N HIS A 50 6.03 -18.61 -1.79
CA HIS A 50 6.61 -17.28 -1.68
C HIS A 50 7.82 -17.23 -0.77
N SER A 51 8.66 -16.21 -0.96
CA SER A 51 9.88 -16.00 -0.20
C SER A 51 10.18 -14.51 -0.04
N VAL A 52 11.31 -14.21 0.59
CA VAL A 52 11.91 -12.86 0.62
C VAL A 52 12.02 -12.21 -0.76
N ALA A 53 12.20 -13.00 -1.83
CA ALA A 53 12.37 -12.47 -3.17
C ALA A 53 11.04 -12.10 -3.85
N THR A 54 9.90 -12.59 -3.37
CA THR A 54 8.60 -12.50 -4.06
C THR A 54 7.48 -11.95 -3.20
N THR A 55 7.81 -11.41 -2.01
CA THR A 55 6.82 -10.94 -1.04
C THR A 55 6.99 -9.44 -0.82
N LEU A 56 5.87 -8.72 -0.80
CA LEU A 56 5.80 -7.31 -0.40
C LEU A 56 4.79 -7.18 0.75
N LEU A 57 5.15 -6.40 1.76
CA LEU A 57 4.31 -5.92 2.83
C LEU A 57 4.03 -4.43 2.59
N LEU A 58 2.75 -4.06 2.55
CA LEU A 58 2.29 -2.68 2.58
C LEU A 58 1.76 -2.40 3.98
N ASP A 59 2.34 -1.42 4.67
CA ASP A 59 1.98 -1.08 6.04
C ASP A 59 2.43 0.36 6.35
N ASP A 60 1.78 1.01 7.31
CA ASP A 60 2.07 2.38 7.73
C ASP A 60 3.32 2.54 8.60
N SER A 61 3.76 1.48 9.28
CA SER A 61 4.76 1.59 10.34
C SER A 61 6.00 0.74 10.03
N PRO A 62 7.18 1.36 9.88
CA PRO A 62 8.44 0.62 9.70
C PRO A 62 8.71 -0.39 10.82
N ALA A 63 8.32 -0.07 12.04
CA ALA A 63 8.56 -0.93 13.20
C ALA A 63 7.79 -2.25 13.15
N LYS A 64 6.65 -2.31 12.44
CA LYS A 64 5.91 -3.57 12.23
C LYS A 64 6.66 -4.50 11.26
N ALA A 65 7.51 -3.96 10.39
CA ALA A 65 8.28 -4.73 9.41
C ALA A 65 9.75 -4.93 9.80
N ILE A 66 10.13 -4.65 11.05
CA ILE A 66 11.53 -4.60 11.49
C ILE A 66 12.34 -5.88 11.21
N LEU A 67 11.68 -7.04 11.14
CA LEU A 67 12.33 -8.33 10.82
C LEU A 67 12.62 -8.52 9.32
N GLN A 68 11.85 -7.87 8.45
CA GLN A 68 12.03 -7.92 7.00
C GLN A 68 11.86 -6.52 6.37
N PRO A 69 12.73 -5.56 6.71
CA PRO A 69 12.55 -4.15 6.33
C PRO A 69 12.60 -3.94 4.81
N TYR A 70 13.32 -4.80 4.10
CA TYR A 70 13.41 -4.74 2.64
C TYR A 70 12.23 -5.40 1.93
N ASN A 71 11.30 -6.03 2.63
CA ASN A 71 10.04 -6.50 2.05
C ASN A 71 8.90 -5.51 2.32
N HIS A 72 9.19 -4.30 2.81
CA HIS A 72 8.17 -3.35 3.23
C HIS A 72 8.22 -2.07 2.38
N ILE A 73 7.04 -1.63 1.97
CA ILE A 73 6.83 -0.27 1.46
C ILE A 73 5.89 0.43 2.44
N VAL A 74 6.40 1.50 3.06
CA VAL A 74 5.63 2.34 3.97
C VAL A 74 4.59 3.11 3.18
N VAL A 75 3.33 3.13 3.62
CA VAL A 75 2.27 3.98 3.05
C VAL A 75 1.75 4.93 4.13
N GLY A 76 1.13 6.06 3.74
CA GLY A 76 0.53 6.96 4.74
C GLY A 76 -0.73 6.35 5.36
N ASP A 77 -0.96 6.62 6.64
CA ASP A 77 -2.17 6.25 7.36
C ASP A 77 -3.40 6.96 6.78
N TYR A 78 -4.52 6.25 6.71
CA TYR A 78 -5.82 6.86 6.42
C TYR A 78 -6.46 7.36 7.71
N THR A 79 -6.35 8.67 7.96
CA THR A 79 -6.80 9.30 9.21
C THR A 79 -8.26 9.79 9.13
N GLN A 80 -8.82 10.22 10.27
CA GLN A 80 -10.12 10.90 10.28
C GLN A 80 -10.12 12.19 9.46
N GLU A 81 -8.97 12.88 9.36
CA GLU A 81 -8.82 14.09 8.56
C GLU A 81 -8.85 13.75 7.07
N SER A 82 -8.16 12.67 6.65
CA SER A 82 -8.26 12.13 5.29
C SER A 82 -9.71 11.79 4.95
N ARG A 83 -10.41 11.07 5.84
CA ARG A 83 -11.83 10.75 5.66
C ARG A 83 -12.71 11.98 5.53
N ALA A 84 -12.52 12.97 6.41
CA ALA A 84 -13.31 14.19 6.38
C ALA A 84 -13.05 15.00 5.08
N HIS A 85 -11.82 14.96 4.56
CA HIS A 85 -11.50 15.54 3.28
C HIS A 85 -12.22 14.83 2.13
N ASP A 86 -12.18 13.50 2.07
CA ASP A 86 -12.82 12.75 0.99
C ASP A 86 -14.33 12.95 1.00
N LEU A 87 -14.97 12.92 2.18
CA LEU A 87 -16.41 13.23 2.32
C LEU A 87 -16.77 14.61 1.77
N ARG A 88 -15.89 15.62 1.94
CA ARG A 88 -16.10 16.96 1.36
C ARG A 88 -15.95 16.96 -0.15
N VAL A 89 -14.95 16.25 -0.69
CA VAL A 89 -14.74 16.16 -2.15
C VAL A 89 -15.89 15.43 -2.83
N HIS A 90 -16.52 14.46 -2.15
CA HIS A 90 -17.67 13.70 -2.62
C HIS A 90 -19.03 14.36 -2.32
N ALA A 91 -19.06 15.55 -1.74
CA ALA A 91 -20.31 16.27 -1.49
C ALA A 91 -20.95 16.73 -2.82
N PRO A 92 -22.28 16.57 -2.98
CA PRO A 92 -22.98 16.78 -4.26
C PRO A 92 -22.89 18.23 -4.81
N ASP A 93 -22.58 19.21 -3.98
CA ASP A 93 -22.54 20.63 -4.35
C ASP A 93 -21.14 21.12 -4.81
N THR A 94 -20.17 20.23 -4.96
CA THR A 94 -18.80 20.61 -5.35
C THR A 94 -18.69 20.73 -6.87
N PRO A 95 -18.45 21.93 -7.45
CA PRO A 95 -18.39 22.09 -8.91
C PRO A 95 -17.20 21.32 -9.53
N GLU A 96 -17.48 20.53 -10.58
CA GLU A 96 -16.45 19.90 -11.42
C GLU A 96 -15.71 20.98 -12.22
N THR A 97 -14.62 21.49 -11.67
CA THR A 97 -13.81 22.55 -12.28
C THR A 97 -12.83 22.10 -13.36
N THR A 98 -12.70 20.80 -13.64
CA THR A 98 -11.81 20.29 -14.71
C THR A 98 -12.20 18.87 -15.13
N PRO A 99 -12.25 18.57 -16.44
CA PRO A 99 -12.33 17.19 -16.94
C PRO A 99 -10.97 16.52 -16.71
N THR A 100 -10.82 15.89 -15.55
CA THR A 100 -9.72 14.97 -15.29
C THR A 100 -10.09 13.59 -15.84
N PRO A 101 -9.14 12.83 -16.41
CA PRO A 101 -9.40 11.46 -16.89
C PRO A 101 -9.76 10.47 -15.76
N PHE A 102 -9.68 10.89 -14.49
CA PHE A 102 -10.05 10.09 -13.32
C PHE A 102 -11.15 10.77 -12.51
N PRO A 103 -12.01 9.97 -11.83
CA PRO A 103 -13.00 10.51 -10.89
C PRO A 103 -12.34 11.37 -9.82
N ARG A 104 -13.03 12.44 -9.39
CA ARG A 104 -12.63 13.23 -8.23
C ARG A 104 -12.63 12.36 -6.96
N GLY A 105 -11.73 12.68 -6.03
CA GLY A 105 -11.65 12.00 -4.73
C GLY A 105 -10.91 10.67 -4.74
N CYS A 106 -10.23 10.30 -5.83
CA CYS A 106 -9.36 9.12 -5.81
C CYS A 106 -8.14 9.34 -4.90
N ASP A 107 -7.74 8.31 -4.17
CA ASP A 107 -6.52 8.31 -3.36
C ASP A 107 -5.28 8.19 -4.27
N ASP A 108 -4.55 9.29 -4.42
CA ASP A 108 -3.32 9.36 -5.21
C ASP A 108 -2.24 8.38 -4.73
N THR A 109 -2.20 8.08 -3.43
CA THR A 109 -1.22 7.15 -2.85
C THR A 109 -1.56 5.72 -3.27
N LEU A 110 -2.83 5.31 -3.22
CA LEU A 110 -3.24 3.98 -3.68
C LEU A 110 -3.07 3.81 -5.20
N LEU A 111 -3.38 4.85 -5.99
CA LEU A 111 -3.08 4.85 -7.42
C LEU A 111 -1.58 4.72 -7.68
N ALA A 112 -0.73 5.40 -6.90
CA ALA A 112 0.71 5.24 -6.97
C ALA A 112 1.16 3.82 -6.58
N VAL A 113 0.57 3.23 -5.55
CA VAL A 113 0.83 1.83 -5.15
C VAL A 113 0.56 0.87 -6.31
N VAL A 114 -0.49 1.07 -7.11
CA VAL A 114 -0.73 0.23 -8.31
C VAL A 114 0.45 0.31 -9.29
N GLY A 115 1.00 1.51 -9.53
CA GLY A 115 2.16 1.68 -10.40
C GLY A 115 3.42 1.02 -9.85
N ILE A 116 3.61 1.07 -8.53
CA ILE A 116 4.70 0.39 -7.81
C ILE A 116 4.56 -1.13 -7.95
N LEU A 117 3.37 -1.68 -7.69
CA LEU A 117 3.08 -3.11 -7.83
C LEU A 117 3.35 -3.60 -9.26
N ASP A 118 2.99 -2.80 -10.27
CA ASP A 118 3.29 -3.09 -11.67
C ASP A 118 4.80 -3.14 -11.98
N THR A 119 5.62 -2.30 -11.35
CA THR A 119 7.08 -2.43 -11.46
C THR A 119 7.58 -3.67 -10.72
N ILE A 120 7.14 -3.87 -9.49
CA ILE A 120 7.62 -4.94 -8.59
C ILE A 120 7.34 -6.32 -9.18
N LYS A 121 6.20 -6.51 -9.87
CA LYS A 121 5.84 -7.81 -10.48
C LYS A 121 6.87 -8.31 -11.50
N SER A 122 7.68 -7.43 -12.08
CA SER A 122 8.74 -7.79 -13.04
C SER A 122 10.11 -7.95 -12.40
N GLN A 123 10.25 -7.67 -11.10
CA GLN A 123 11.52 -7.83 -10.39
C GLN A 123 11.72 -9.29 -10.00
N THR A 124 12.93 -9.80 -10.23
CA THR A 124 13.31 -11.16 -9.81
C THR A 124 13.54 -11.27 -8.31
N ASN A 125 13.74 -10.13 -7.62
CA ASN A 125 13.93 -10.08 -6.18
C ASN A 125 13.42 -8.74 -5.61
N VAL A 126 12.24 -8.78 -5.00
CA VAL A 126 11.58 -7.63 -4.36
C VAL A 126 12.45 -7.01 -3.28
N ALA A 127 13.00 -7.82 -2.38
CA ALA A 127 13.81 -7.30 -1.28
C ALA A 127 15.07 -6.56 -1.76
N ARG A 128 15.73 -7.11 -2.78
CA ARG A 128 16.88 -6.46 -3.40
C ARG A 128 16.47 -5.15 -4.05
N TRP A 129 15.37 -5.11 -4.79
CA TRP A 129 14.89 -3.90 -5.46
C TRP A 129 14.58 -2.78 -4.47
N ILE A 130 13.90 -3.08 -3.36
CA ILE A 130 13.63 -2.10 -2.29
C ILE A 130 14.93 -1.63 -1.65
N ARG A 131 15.83 -2.56 -1.28
CA ARG A 131 17.12 -2.24 -0.65
C ARG A 131 17.99 -1.28 -1.47
N PHE A 132 17.93 -1.36 -2.79
CA PHE A 132 18.69 -0.50 -3.70
C PHE A 132 17.88 0.71 -4.20
N GLY A 133 16.84 1.12 -3.47
CA GLY A 133 16.16 2.38 -3.69
C GLY A 133 15.11 2.35 -4.81
N GLY A 134 14.44 1.22 -5.03
CA GLY A 134 13.49 1.05 -6.14
C GLY A 134 12.37 2.10 -6.26
N LEU A 135 12.06 2.83 -5.18
CA LEU A 135 11.06 3.91 -5.19
C LEU A 135 11.63 5.28 -5.59
N GLN A 136 12.94 5.41 -5.73
CA GLN A 136 13.60 6.67 -6.08
C GLN A 136 13.58 6.88 -7.59
N LEU A 137 13.53 8.15 -8.00
CA LEU A 137 13.61 8.54 -9.41
C LEU A 137 15.05 8.87 -9.85
N ARG A 138 15.94 9.17 -8.90
CA ARG A 138 17.33 9.58 -9.17
C ARG A 138 18.29 8.88 -8.23
N GLU A 139 19.47 8.48 -8.72
CA GLU A 139 20.51 7.84 -7.90
C GLU A 139 21.03 8.74 -6.76
N SER A 140 20.98 10.07 -6.97
CA SER A 140 21.31 11.08 -5.94
C SER A 140 20.38 11.01 -4.72
N ASP A 141 19.18 10.47 -4.89
CA ASP A 141 18.20 10.30 -3.83
C ASP A 141 18.57 9.11 -2.92
N GLN A 142 19.74 8.49 -3.04
CA GLN A 142 20.14 7.37 -2.16
C GLN A 142 20.83 7.81 -0.86
N HIS A 143 21.36 9.04 -0.79
CA HIS A 143 22.38 9.41 0.20
C HIS A 143 22.01 10.53 1.19
N GLY A 144 20.72 10.89 1.32
CA GLY A 144 20.25 11.85 2.32
C GLY A 144 19.86 11.21 3.66
N LEU A 145 20.49 11.62 4.77
CA LEU A 145 20.01 11.35 6.13
C LEU A 145 18.69 12.12 6.31
N GLN A 146 17.58 11.42 6.54
CA GLN A 146 16.20 11.93 6.58
C GLN A 146 15.63 12.34 5.21
N GLN A 147 15.41 11.35 4.34
CA GLN A 147 14.49 11.55 3.24
C GLN A 147 13.06 11.42 3.73
N GLU A 148 12.24 12.40 3.32
CA GLU A 148 10.79 12.36 3.43
C GLU A 148 10.25 11.05 2.79
N PRO A 149 9.21 10.43 3.37
CA PRO A 149 8.56 9.26 2.77
C PRO A 149 8.19 9.47 1.29
N TRP A 150 8.31 8.42 0.48
CA TRP A 150 8.08 8.50 -0.98
C TRP A 150 6.70 9.07 -1.34
N PHE A 151 5.69 8.80 -0.51
CA PHE A 151 4.31 9.25 -0.73
C PHE A 151 4.08 10.70 -0.33
N GLN A 152 5.02 11.37 0.33
CA GLN A 152 4.95 12.82 0.58
C GLN A 152 5.70 13.61 -0.51
N ARG A 153 6.72 13.00 -1.12
CA ARG A 153 7.45 13.54 -2.27
C ARG A 153 6.57 13.61 -3.52
N SER A 154 6.00 14.77 -3.82
CA SER A 154 5.03 14.96 -4.91
C SER A 154 5.52 14.48 -6.28
N GLU A 155 6.80 14.67 -6.62
CA GLU A 155 7.38 14.18 -7.89
C GLU A 155 7.38 12.64 -7.98
N VAL A 156 7.71 11.96 -6.87
CA VAL A 156 7.80 10.50 -6.78
C VAL A 156 6.40 9.92 -6.79
N ARG A 157 5.51 10.45 -5.95
CA ARG A 157 4.10 10.04 -5.91
C ARG A 157 3.44 10.22 -7.27
N GLU A 158 3.62 11.36 -7.93
CA GLU A 158 3.02 11.62 -9.24
C GLU A 158 3.55 10.67 -10.32
N HIS A 159 4.85 10.40 -10.35
CA HIS A 159 5.43 9.42 -11.28
C HIS A 159 4.75 8.05 -11.15
N TRP A 160 4.65 7.55 -9.92
CA TRP A 160 4.03 6.26 -9.64
C TRP A 160 2.52 6.28 -9.90
N ARG A 161 1.85 7.40 -9.58
CA ARG A 161 0.41 7.58 -9.80
C ARG A 161 0.07 7.51 -11.28
N VAL A 162 0.78 8.25 -12.13
CA VAL A 162 0.60 8.23 -13.60
C VAL A 162 0.79 6.81 -14.14
N LYS A 163 1.82 6.11 -13.65
CA LYS A 163 2.05 4.72 -14.03
C LYS A 163 0.88 3.80 -13.60
N GLY A 164 0.42 3.90 -12.36
CA GLY A 164 -0.65 3.05 -11.84
C GLY A 164 -1.98 3.29 -12.57
N VAL A 165 -2.31 4.56 -12.81
CA VAL A 165 -3.41 4.98 -13.67
C VAL A 165 -3.36 4.30 -15.04
N ARG A 166 -2.19 4.32 -15.70
CA ARG A 166 -2.02 3.73 -17.03
C ARG A 166 -2.27 2.23 -16.99
N VAL A 167 -1.73 1.55 -15.97
CA VAL A 167 -1.90 0.10 -15.76
C VAL A 167 -3.37 -0.25 -15.56
N LEU A 168 -4.13 0.52 -14.78
CA LEU A 168 -5.56 0.28 -14.59
C LEU A 168 -6.33 0.42 -15.92
N ALA A 169 -6.00 1.42 -16.73
CA ALA A 169 -6.60 1.61 -18.05
C ALA A 169 -6.27 0.44 -19.00
N GLU A 170 -5.01 -0.01 -19.04
CA GLU A 170 -4.57 -1.17 -19.85
C GLU A 170 -5.27 -2.47 -19.44
N LEU A 171 -5.56 -2.63 -18.14
CA LEU A 171 -6.29 -3.79 -17.59
C LEU A 171 -7.81 -3.66 -17.70
N GLY A 172 -8.33 -2.52 -18.18
CA GLY A 172 -9.77 -2.25 -18.24
C GLY A 172 -10.44 -2.12 -16.86
N ILE A 173 -9.66 -1.86 -15.81
CA ILE A 173 -10.17 -1.69 -14.44
C ILE A 173 -10.65 -0.25 -14.29
N ARG A 174 -11.96 -0.08 -14.08
CA ARG A 174 -12.56 1.23 -13.83
C ARG A 174 -12.08 1.79 -12.49
N VAL A 175 -11.46 2.98 -12.53
CA VAL A 175 -11.19 3.74 -11.32
C VAL A 175 -12.50 4.32 -10.81
N ALA A 176 -12.79 4.12 -9.53
CA ALA A 176 -13.90 4.72 -8.82
C ALA A 176 -13.40 5.23 -7.47
N ALA A 177 -13.96 6.34 -7.02
CA ALA A 177 -13.76 6.86 -5.69
C ALA A 177 -15.11 6.87 -4.99
N ASP A 178 -15.16 6.24 -3.82
CA ASP A 178 -16.33 6.16 -2.98
C ASP A 178 -15.88 6.21 -1.52
N VAL A 179 -16.72 6.76 -0.67
CA VAL A 179 -16.46 6.81 0.77
C VAL A 179 -17.60 6.09 1.45
N ILE A 180 -17.27 5.01 2.15
CA ILE A 180 -18.26 4.26 2.93
C ILE A 180 -18.86 5.23 3.98
N PRO A 181 -20.19 5.47 3.95
CA PRO A 181 -20.88 6.39 4.84
C PRO A 181 -20.62 6.14 6.33
#